data_AF-A0A960FU49-F1
#
_entry.id   AF-A0A960FU49-F1
#
_cell.length_a   1.000
_cell.length_b   1.000
_cell.length_c   1.000
_cell.angle_alpha   90.00
_cell.angle_beta   90.00
_cell.angle_gamma   90.00
#
_symmetry.space_group_name_H-M   'P 1'
#
loop_
_entity.id
_entity.type
_entity.pdbx_description
1 polymer ?
#
loop_
_entity_poly.entity_id
_entity_poly.type
_entity_poly.pdbx_seq_one_letter_code
_entity_poly.pdbx_strand_id
1 'polypeptide(L)'
;MGGDDEVDKRFEALVAGADLARLRALTADWAPSFSSRAPRPDLRRPRLSEPYVYRIRVDLEGSDPLIWRTLEVTSDMTLDMLHSLLQGAFGWSDRHLYRFALGGGPFDSGSQLFLCPVDAQEGEDAGIPAELVRLDETLQEAGDVLRYVYDYGDSWELTVRVEQVREVTEEAMWAVCVAGERAAPPEDFGGIARQADLVEVFEDPSHFDLDAINRQLIDPFLLLRKSGAHPALREVLGRLWMTDIGDAVIGDALALLGPGPRFDPDDFQIALAPTEWFLNRAYPDGIELTKSGYLRPPDVEQVAALAPVSKGWRRPSNRESDTQPLLSFRVALQKVGLLRKRGGKLLLTKAGQVGRVEPDELWGHLASRLIPEKPGFEREAAVVALLYVALSPGRQLPRDRIGRVIKALGWRVEGGGEASFHDVRWGSWALDILLNVGDREPWTVSPVASALAREALFWEG
;
A
#
# COMPACT_ATOMS: atom_id res chain seq x y z
N MET A 1 -43.23 -3.59 -40.87
CA MET A 1 -43.90 -3.51 -39.56
C MET A 1 -44.95 -4.61 -39.46
N GLY A 2 -44.54 -5.86 -39.24
CA GLY A 2 -45.49 -6.98 -39.14
C GLY A 2 -44.90 -8.28 -38.59
N GLY A 3 -43.69 -8.23 -38.00
CA GLY A 3 -43.00 -9.39 -37.42
C GLY A 3 -43.10 -9.43 -35.89
N ASP A 4 -42.90 -8.28 -35.23
CA ASP A 4 -42.91 -8.20 -33.75
C ASP A 4 -44.29 -8.45 -33.14
N ASP A 5 -45.35 -7.96 -33.78
CA ASP A 5 -46.74 -8.14 -33.32
C ASP A 5 -47.18 -9.61 -33.30
N GLU A 6 -46.55 -10.48 -34.10
CA GLU A 6 -46.85 -11.92 -34.15
C GLU A 6 -46.07 -12.70 -33.08
N VAL A 7 -44.86 -12.23 -32.72
CA VAL A 7 -44.04 -12.80 -31.65
C VAL A 7 -44.64 -12.47 -30.29
N ASP A 8 -45.06 -11.23 -30.08
CA ASP A 8 -45.69 -10.79 -28.83
C ASP A 8 -47.05 -11.45 -28.60
N LYS A 9 -47.87 -11.62 -29.64
CA LYS A 9 -49.12 -12.38 -29.55
C LYS A 9 -48.91 -13.87 -29.28
N ARG A 10 -47.84 -14.47 -29.81
CA ARG A 10 -47.48 -15.86 -29.49
C ARG A 10 -46.98 -16.01 -28.07
N PHE A 11 -46.24 -15.03 -27.55
CA PHE A 11 -45.77 -15.00 -26.17
C PHE A 11 -46.91 -14.83 -25.18
N GLU A 12 -47.81 -13.86 -25.40
CA GLU A 12 -49.00 -13.68 -24.54
C GLU A 12 -49.94 -14.89 -24.56
N ALA A 13 -50.13 -15.53 -25.72
CA ALA A 13 -50.92 -16.76 -25.81
C ALA A 13 -50.26 -17.97 -25.11
N LEU A 14 -48.92 -17.97 -24.96
CA LEU A 14 -48.18 -19.01 -24.23
C LEU A 14 -48.25 -18.83 -22.71
N VAL A 15 -48.35 -17.59 -22.24
CA VAL A 15 -48.38 -17.24 -20.81
C VAL A 15 -49.80 -17.20 -20.27
N ALA A 16 -50.80 -16.92 -21.11
CA ALA A 16 -52.22 -16.95 -20.74
C ALA A 16 -52.70 -18.38 -20.44
N GLY A 17 -52.62 -18.76 -19.16
CA GLY A 17 -53.09 -20.05 -18.63
C GLY A 17 -51.98 -21.04 -18.28
N ALA A 18 -50.71 -20.63 -18.30
CA ALA A 18 -49.61 -21.47 -17.86
C ALA A 18 -49.54 -21.53 -16.32
N ASP A 19 -49.74 -22.72 -15.75
CA ASP A 19 -49.39 -23.02 -14.37
C ASP A 19 -47.87 -22.82 -14.15
N LEU A 20 -47.49 -22.25 -13.00
CA LEU A 20 -46.12 -22.14 -12.50
C LEU A 20 -45.32 -23.44 -12.65
N ALA A 21 -45.97 -24.59 -12.55
CA ALA A 21 -45.33 -25.89 -12.80
C ALA A 21 -44.86 -26.08 -14.26
N ARG A 22 -45.62 -25.56 -15.23
CA ARG A 22 -45.32 -25.67 -16.67
C ARG A 22 -44.26 -24.66 -17.10
N LEU A 23 -44.27 -23.46 -16.52
CA LEU A 23 -43.18 -22.48 -16.67
C LEU A 23 -41.87 -23.03 -16.09
N ARG A 24 -41.91 -23.68 -14.92
CA ARG A 24 -40.74 -24.36 -14.33
C ARG A 24 -40.23 -25.53 -15.17
N ALA A 25 -41.11 -26.27 -15.84
CA ALA A 25 -40.71 -27.35 -16.75
C ALA A 25 -40.05 -26.82 -18.03
N LEU A 26 -40.52 -25.68 -18.56
CA LEU A 26 -39.90 -25.01 -19.72
C LEU A 26 -38.55 -24.38 -19.39
N THR A 27 -38.35 -23.91 -18.15
CA THR A 27 -37.05 -23.39 -17.69
C THR A 27 -36.15 -24.46 -17.09
N ALA A 28 -36.61 -25.69 -16.90
CA ALA A 28 -35.79 -26.78 -16.40
C ALA A 28 -34.72 -27.21 -17.43
N ASP A 29 -35.06 -27.15 -18.73
CA ASP A 29 -34.10 -27.38 -19.82
C ASP A 29 -33.23 -26.15 -20.11
N TRP A 30 -33.61 -24.99 -19.57
CA TRP A 30 -32.89 -23.72 -19.70
C TRP A 30 -32.20 -23.29 -18.40
N ALA A 31 -32.24 -24.12 -17.36
CA ALA A 31 -31.36 -23.97 -16.23
C ALA A 31 -29.96 -24.10 -16.84
N PRO A 32 -29.16 -23.01 -16.88
CA PRO A 32 -27.77 -23.19 -17.20
C PRO A 32 -27.32 -24.20 -16.16
N SER A 33 -26.78 -25.33 -16.61
CA SER A 33 -25.91 -26.07 -15.71
C SER A 33 -25.00 -24.99 -15.13
N PHE A 34 -25.04 -24.78 -13.82
CA PHE A 34 -23.90 -24.24 -13.09
C PHE A 34 -22.80 -25.30 -13.21
N SER A 35 -22.42 -25.59 -14.45
CA SER A 35 -21.26 -26.34 -14.83
C SER A 35 -20.16 -25.49 -14.27
N SER A 36 -19.45 -26.05 -13.30
CA SER A 36 -18.08 -25.68 -13.01
C SER A 36 -17.44 -25.18 -14.31
N ARG A 37 -17.22 -23.87 -14.42
CA ARG A 37 -16.45 -23.32 -15.54
C ARG A 37 -15.18 -24.15 -15.58
N ALA A 38 -14.86 -24.73 -16.74
CA ALA A 38 -13.62 -25.47 -16.88
C ALA A 38 -12.48 -24.59 -16.33
N PRO A 39 -11.53 -25.16 -15.56
CA PRO A 39 -10.45 -24.36 -15.01
C PRO A 39 -9.74 -23.66 -16.17
N ARG A 40 -9.54 -22.35 -16.02
CA ARG A 40 -8.77 -21.56 -16.99
C ARG A 40 -7.33 -22.07 -17.04
N PRO A 41 -6.65 -21.96 -18.19
CA PRO A 41 -5.27 -22.43 -18.30
C PRO A 41 -4.32 -21.58 -17.42
N ASP A 42 -3.18 -22.16 -17.03
CA ASP A 42 -2.04 -21.41 -16.53
C ASP A 42 -1.03 -21.25 -17.68
N LEU A 43 -1.04 -20.06 -18.28
CA LEU A 43 -0.22 -19.65 -19.43
C LEU A 43 0.97 -18.79 -18.99
N ARG A 44 1.10 -18.49 -17.68
CA ARG A 44 2.22 -17.71 -17.16
C ARG A 44 3.54 -18.44 -17.33
N ARG A 45 4.60 -17.66 -17.46
CA ARG A 45 5.99 -18.10 -17.40
C ARG A 45 6.57 -17.85 -16.01
N PRO A 46 7.66 -18.56 -15.63
CA PRO A 46 8.40 -18.25 -14.42
C PRO A 46 8.90 -16.81 -14.40
N ARG A 47 8.92 -16.18 -13.22
CA ARG A 47 9.49 -14.85 -13.00
C ARG A 47 10.95 -14.81 -13.44
N LEU A 48 11.38 -13.69 -14.02
CA LEU A 48 12.78 -13.47 -14.35
C LEU A 48 13.57 -13.16 -13.07
N SER A 49 14.82 -13.62 -13.02
CA SER A 49 15.70 -13.37 -11.87
C SER A 49 16.19 -11.92 -11.82
N GLU A 50 16.31 -11.28 -12.97
CA GLU A 50 16.72 -9.88 -13.12
C GLU A 50 15.65 -9.10 -13.89
N PRO A 51 15.40 -7.83 -13.54
CA PRO A 51 14.46 -6.99 -14.27
C PRO A 51 15.01 -6.56 -15.63
N TYR A 52 14.11 -6.40 -16.60
CA TYR A 52 14.37 -5.83 -17.93
C TYR A 52 13.52 -4.57 -18.13
N VAL A 53 13.90 -3.73 -19.08
CA VAL A 53 13.02 -2.67 -19.61
C VAL A 53 12.29 -3.21 -20.83
N TYR A 54 10.96 -3.21 -20.77
CA TYR A 54 10.10 -3.49 -21.91
C TYR A 54 9.66 -2.18 -22.54
N ARG A 55 9.91 -2.03 -23.85
CA ARG A 55 9.16 -1.06 -24.66
C ARG A 55 7.87 -1.76 -25.08
N ILE A 56 6.76 -1.31 -24.52
CA ILE A 56 5.42 -1.80 -24.84
C ILE A 56 4.66 -0.80 -25.68
N ARG A 57 3.98 -1.31 -26.70
CA ARG A 57 2.97 -0.62 -27.48
C ARG A 57 1.60 -0.91 -26.88
N VAL A 58 0.81 0.14 -26.67
CA VAL A 58 -0.55 0.03 -26.16
C VAL A 58 -1.50 0.67 -27.15
N ASP A 59 -2.35 -0.15 -27.76
CA ASP A 59 -3.34 0.29 -28.74
C ASP A 59 -4.75 0.24 -28.12
N LEU A 60 -5.55 1.29 -28.30
CA LEU A 60 -6.98 1.28 -27.98
C LEU A 60 -7.75 0.67 -29.14
N GLU A 61 -8.27 -0.54 -28.92
CA GLU A 61 -8.94 -1.33 -29.93
C GLU A 61 -10.24 -0.66 -30.40
N GLY A 62 -10.52 -0.77 -31.70
CA GLY A 62 -11.71 -0.20 -32.32
C GLY A 62 -11.69 1.32 -32.54
N SER A 63 -10.66 2.04 -32.07
CA SER A 63 -10.50 3.47 -32.35
C SER A 63 -10.13 3.73 -33.83
N ASP A 64 -10.76 4.73 -34.43
CA ASP A 64 -10.47 5.18 -35.79
C ASP A 64 -10.53 6.73 -35.88
N PRO A 65 -9.39 7.41 -36.11
CA PRO A 65 -8.03 6.88 -36.24
C PRO A 65 -7.49 6.28 -34.94
N LEU A 66 -6.50 5.40 -35.06
CA LEU A 66 -5.92 4.65 -33.95
C LEU A 66 -5.39 5.58 -32.84
N ILE A 67 -5.83 5.33 -31.61
CA ILE A 67 -5.34 5.98 -30.39
C ILE A 67 -4.38 5.02 -29.71
N TRP A 68 -3.18 5.49 -29.37
CA TRP A 68 -2.12 4.60 -28.88
C TRP A 68 -1.05 5.28 -28.04
N ARG A 69 -0.33 4.49 -27.25
CA ARG A 69 0.82 4.90 -26.43
C ARG A 69 1.98 3.92 -26.60
N THR A 70 3.21 4.40 -26.49
CA THR A 70 4.41 3.58 -26.35
C THR A 70 5.06 3.91 -25.01
N LEU A 71 5.10 2.91 -24.13
CA LEU A 71 5.62 3.04 -22.79
C LEU A 71 6.90 2.22 -22.66
N GLU A 72 7.86 2.72 -21.90
CA GLU A 72 8.99 1.93 -21.41
C GLU A 72 8.77 1.66 -19.93
N VAL A 73 8.74 0.38 -19.56
CA VAL A 73 8.36 -0.08 -18.21
C VAL A 73 9.32 -1.15 -17.72
N THR A 74 9.56 -1.22 -16.41
CA THR A 74 10.34 -2.33 -15.83
C THR A 74 9.50 -3.60 -15.74
N SER A 75 10.07 -4.74 -16.15
CA SER A 75 9.38 -6.02 -16.27
C SER A 75 8.93 -6.63 -14.94
N ASP A 76 9.47 -6.13 -13.83
CA ASP A 76 9.21 -6.58 -12.47
C ASP A 76 7.99 -5.92 -11.82
N MET A 77 7.33 -4.98 -12.50
CA MET A 77 6.08 -4.40 -12.00
C MET A 77 4.94 -5.41 -12.03
N THR A 78 4.00 -5.28 -11.10
CA THR A 78 2.80 -6.10 -11.06
C THR A 78 1.73 -5.59 -12.04
N LEU A 79 0.77 -6.44 -12.41
CA LEU A 79 -0.25 -6.08 -13.41
C LEU A 79 -1.21 -4.98 -12.93
N ASP A 80 -1.46 -4.88 -11.63
CA ASP A 80 -2.18 -3.75 -11.03
C ASP A 80 -1.40 -2.42 -11.16
N MET A 81 -0.07 -2.43 -11.09
CA MET A 81 0.76 -1.25 -11.32
C MET A 81 0.72 -0.86 -12.80
N LEU A 82 0.75 -1.85 -13.70
CA LEU A 82 0.53 -1.62 -15.12
C LEU A 82 -0.86 -1.02 -15.36
N HIS A 83 -1.91 -1.48 -14.68
CA HIS A 83 -3.23 -0.87 -14.76
C HIS A 83 -3.18 0.62 -14.38
N SER A 84 -2.56 1.00 -13.26
CA SER A 84 -2.42 2.41 -12.88
C SER A 84 -1.65 3.24 -13.94
N LEU A 85 -0.64 2.65 -14.59
CA LEU A 85 0.06 3.29 -15.71
C LEU A 85 -0.84 3.50 -16.92
N LEU A 86 -1.68 2.51 -17.25
CA LEU A 86 -2.63 2.61 -18.36
C LEU A 86 -3.66 3.70 -18.08
N GLN A 87 -4.17 3.80 -16.85
CA GLN A 87 -5.07 4.88 -16.42
C GLN A 87 -4.41 6.25 -16.65
N GLY A 88 -3.19 6.45 -16.15
CA GLY A 88 -2.45 7.71 -16.35
C GLY A 88 -2.13 8.01 -17.83
N ALA A 89 -1.80 6.99 -18.62
CA ALA A 89 -1.44 7.15 -20.04
C ALA A 89 -2.64 7.51 -20.93
N PHE A 90 -3.84 7.10 -20.54
CA PHE A 90 -5.10 7.37 -21.23
C PHE A 90 -5.96 8.45 -20.53
N GLY A 91 -5.48 9.03 -19.42
CA GLY A 91 -6.18 10.11 -18.72
C GLY A 91 -7.48 9.68 -18.03
N TRP A 92 -7.57 8.41 -17.65
CA TRP A 92 -8.69 7.83 -16.92
C TRP A 92 -8.48 7.93 -15.39
N SER A 93 -9.55 7.69 -14.62
CA SER A 93 -9.60 8.00 -13.19
C SER A 93 -9.87 6.79 -12.28
N ASP A 94 -9.73 5.57 -12.80
CA ASP A 94 -9.78 4.31 -12.04
C ASP A 94 -11.06 4.14 -11.20
N ARG A 95 -12.21 4.40 -11.81
CA ARG A 95 -13.54 4.30 -11.19
C ARG A 95 -14.28 3.00 -11.50
N HIS A 96 -13.81 2.24 -12.48
CA HIS A 96 -14.49 1.07 -12.99
C HIS A 96 -13.66 -0.20 -12.82
N LEU A 97 -14.31 -1.36 -12.99
CA LEU A 97 -13.65 -2.66 -12.94
C LEU A 97 -12.69 -2.83 -14.12
N TYR A 98 -11.66 -3.64 -13.93
CA TYR A 98 -10.72 -4.00 -14.97
C TYR A 98 -10.28 -5.46 -14.84
N ARG A 99 -9.82 -6.02 -15.97
CA ARG A 99 -9.11 -7.30 -16.01
C ARG A 99 -8.08 -7.34 -17.13
N PHE A 100 -7.05 -8.15 -16.93
CA PHE A 100 -6.12 -8.55 -17.98
C PHE A 100 -6.41 -9.98 -18.44
N ALA A 101 -6.05 -10.28 -19.69
CA ALA A 101 -6.15 -11.61 -20.26
C ALA A 101 -4.89 -11.98 -21.06
N LEU A 102 -4.40 -13.19 -20.79
CA LEU A 102 -3.28 -13.81 -21.50
C LEU A 102 -3.80 -14.98 -22.35
N GLY A 103 -3.30 -15.10 -23.58
CA GLY A 103 -3.65 -16.17 -24.52
C GLY A 103 -4.95 -15.98 -25.31
N GLY A 104 -5.72 -14.92 -25.04
CA GLY A 104 -6.99 -14.61 -25.71
C GLY A 104 -7.60 -13.29 -25.22
N GLY A 105 -8.88 -13.08 -25.49
CA GLY A 105 -9.62 -11.90 -25.07
C GLY A 105 -10.04 -11.91 -23.58
N PRO A 106 -10.36 -10.75 -22.99
CA PRO A 106 -10.78 -10.59 -21.59
C PRO A 106 -12.01 -11.41 -21.15
N PHE A 107 -12.85 -11.80 -22.10
CA PHE A 107 -14.08 -12.55 -21.86
C PHE A 107 -14.05 -13.97 -22.47
N ASP A 108 -12.97 -14.34 -23.14
CA ASP A 108 -12.83 -15.67 -23.73
C ASP A 108 -12.64 -16.71 -22.63
N SER A 109 -13.28 -17.87 -22.78
CA SER A 109 -13.16 -18.99 -21.83
C SER A 109 -11.76 -19.63 -21.82
N GLY A 110 -11.02 -19.51 -22.93
CA GLY A 110 -9.67 -20.04 -23.09
C GLY A 110 -8.56 -19.13 -22.54
N SER A 111 -8.87 -17.91 -22.13
CA SER A 111 -7.88 -16.98 -21.59
C SER A 111 -7.56 -17.29 -20.13
N GLN A 112 -6.32 -17.05 -19.73
CA GLN A 112 -5.99 -16.87 -18.31
C GLN A 112 -6.31 -15.43 -17.91
N LEU A 113 -7.03 -15.24 -16.79
CA LEU A 113 -7.46 -13.91 -16.33
C LEU A 113 -6.68 -13.43 -15.11
N PHE A 114 -6.41 -12.13 -15.10
CA PHE A 114 -5.88 -11.41 -13.94
C PHE A 114 -6.84 -10.29 -13.55
N LEU A 115 -7.34 -10.35 -12.32
CA LEU A 115 -8.55 -9.66 -11.89
C LEU A 115 -8.22 -8.44 -11.02
N CYS A 116 -9.04 -7.39 -11.13
CA CYS A 116 -9.05 -6.32 -10.15
C CYS A 116 -9.47 -6.84 -8.74
N PRO A 117 -9.19 -6.08 -7.66
CA PRO A 117 -9.46 -6.54 -6.30
C PRO A 117 -10.92 -6.93 -6.04
N VAL A 118 -11.87 -6.20 -6.63
CA VAL A 118 -13.31 -6.45 -6.45
C VAL A 118 -13.70 -7.79 -7.07
N ASP A 119 -13.38 -8.02 -8.35
CA ASP A 119 -13.65 -9.29 -9.05
C ASP A 119 -13.00 -10.48 -8.33
N ALA A 120 -11.75 -10.30 -7.85
CA ALA A 120 -11.04 -11.34 -7.11
C ALA A 120 -11.69 -11.67 -5.75
N GLN A 121 -12.26 -10.67 -5.08
CA GLN A 121 -12.95 -10.83 -3.79
C GLN A 121 -14.31 -11.51 -3.95
N GLU A 122 -15.06 -11.17 -4.99
CA GLU A 122 -16.37 -11.78 -5.28
C GLU A 122 -16.23 -13.24 -5.70
N GLY A 123 -15.16 -13.57 -6.45
CA GLY A 123 -14.82 -14.95 -6.79
C GLY A 123 -15.75 -15.61 -7.82
N GLU A 124 -16.56 -14.81 -8.54
CA GLU A 124 -17.46 -15.29 -9.59
C GLU A 124 -16.71 -15.71 -10.87
N ASP A 125 -15.60 -15.04 -11.15
CA ASP A 125 -14.70 -15.36 -12.25
C ASP A 125 -13.48 -16.15 -11.74
N ALA A 126 -13.17 -17.26 -12.42
CA ALA A 126 -11.89 -17.94 -12.21
C ALA A 126 -10.77 -17.03 -12.72
N GLY A 127 -9.89 -16.55 -11.84
CA GLY A 127 -8.77 -15.68 -12.18
C GLY A 127 -7.85 -15.44 -10.98
N ILE A 128 -6.70 -14.84 -11.23
CA ILE A 128 -5.69 -14.52 -10.20
C ILE A 128 -5.74 -13.01 -9.92
N PRO A 129 -5.67 -12.53 -8.67
CA PRO A 129 -5.55 -11.10 -8.41
C PRO A 129 -4.37 -10.48 -9.18
N ALA A 130 -4.61 -9.40 -9.91
CA ALA A 130 -3.59 -8.72 -10.73
C ALA A 130 -2.39 -8.25 -9.89
N GLU A 131 -2.61 -7.94 -8.61
CA GLU A 131 -1.57 -7.55 -7.66
C GLU A 131 -0.55 -8.64 -7.29
N LEU A 132 -0.86 -9.90 -7.61
CA LEU A 132 0.02 -11.03 -7.31
C LEU A 132 0.86 -11.48 -8.50
N VAL A 133 0.65 -10.89 -9.68
CA VAL A 133 1.27 -11.32 -10.93
C VAL A 133 2.15 -10.20 -11.48
N ARG A 134 3.42 -10.52 -11.76
CA ARG A 134 4.35 -9.61 -12.42
C ARG A 134 4.15 -9.60 -13.93
N LEU A 135 4.50 -8.47 -14.56
CA LEU A 135 4.46 -8.30 -16.00
C LEU A 135 5.31 -9.36 -16.70
N ASP A 136 6.50 -9.66 -16.16
CA ASP A 136 7.41 -10.69 -16.67
C ASP A 136 6.90 -12.14 -16.54
N GLU A 137 5.85 -12.40 -15.77
CA GLU A 137 5.17 -13.70 -15.78
C GLU A 137 4.26 -13.83 -17.02
N THR A 138 3.90 -12.72 -17.66
CA THR A 138 2.98 -12.67 -18.79
C THR A 138 3.67 -12.34 -20.12
N LEU A 139 4.61 -11.39 -20.12
CA LEU A 139 5.35 -10.89 -21.28
C LEU A 139 6.86 -11.06 -21.03
N GLN A 140 7.62 -11.64 -21.95
CA GLN A 140 9.09 -11.76 -21.81
C GLN A 140 9.85 -11.50 -23.11
N GLU A 141 9.19 -11.63 -24.27
CA GLU A 141 9.80 -11.54 -25.59
C GLU A 141 9.09 -10.51 -26.46
N ALA A 142 9.82 -9.95 -27.42
CA ALA A 142 9.23 -9.07 -28.42
C ALA A 142 8.16 -9.83 -29.24
N GLY A 143 6.99 -9.21 -29.39
CA GLY A 143 5.83 -9.81 -30.03
C GLY A 143 4.78 -10.35 -29.05
N ASP A 144 5.15 -10.60 -27.78
CA ASP A 144 4.20 -11.04 -26.76
C ASP A 144 3.07 -10.03 -26.57
N VAL A 145 1.87 -10.53 -26.26
CA VAL A 145 0.64 -9.74 -26.14
C VAL A 145 -0.09 -10.06 -24.84
N LEU A 146 -0.53 -9.01 -24.17
CA LEU A 146 -1.47 -9.05 -23.05
C LEU A 146 -2.65 -8.14 -23.40
N ARG A 147 -3.87 -8.65 -23.24
CA ARG A 147 -5.10 -7.88 -23.44
C ARG A 147 -5.56 -7.31 -22.11
N TYR A 148 -6.17 -6.14 -22.16
CA TYR A 148 -6.70 -5.43 -21.01
C TYR A 148 -8.07 -4.87 -21.37
N VAL A 149 -9.01 -4.93 -20.44
CA VAL A 149 -10.28 -4.19 -20.57
C VAL A 149 -10.50 -3.38 -19.31
N TYR A 150 -10.94 -2.14 -19.51
CA TYR A 150 -11.36 -1.21 -18.47
C TYR A 150 -12.80 -0.81 -18.70
N ASP A 151 -13.54 -0.72 -17.59
CA ASP A 151 -14.98 -0.47 -17.58
C ASP A 151 -15.77 -1.53 -18.34
N TYR A 152 -16.39 -2.47 -17.62
CA TYR A 152 -17.19 -3.52 -18.27
C TYR A 152 -18.48 -3.00 -18.91
N GLY A 153 -18.87 -1.75 -18.64
CA GLY A 153 -19.96 -1.07 -19.34
C GLY A 153 -19.51 -0.60 -20.73
N ASP A 154 -18.54 0.31 -20.77
CA ASP A 154 -18.04 0.92 -22.01
C ASP A 154 -17.07 0.03 -22.79
N SER A 155 -16.46 -0.95 -22.12
CA SER A 155 -15.54 -1.96 -22.65
C SER A 155 -14.34 -1.37 -23.39
N TRP A 156 -13.57 -0.52 -22.70
CA TRP A 156 -12.33 0.04 -23.23
C TRP A 156 -11.25 -1.04 -23.31
N GLU A 157 -11.09 -1.62 -24.50
CA GLU A 157 -10.13 -2.70 -24.75
C GLU A 157 -8.78 -2.14 -25.19
N LEU A 158 -7.72 -2.48 -24.45
CA LEU A 158 -6.34 -2.17 -24.79
C LEU A 158 -5.55 -3.44 -25.14
N THR A 159 -4.68 -3.30 -26.15
CA THR A 159 -3.69 -4.31 -26.52
C THR A 159 -2.31 -3.87 -26.13
N VAL A 160 -1.74 -4.56 -25.14
CA VAL A 160 -0.36 -4.35 -24.71
C VAL A 160 0.53 -5.34 -25.45
N ARG A 161 1.48 -4.83 -26.25
CA ARG A 161 2.43 -5.63 -27.03
C ARG A 161 3.85 -5.24 -26.70
N VAL A 162 4.73 -6.22 -26.44
CA VAL A 162 6.17 -5.94 -26.30
C VAL A 162 6.76 -5.69 -27.69
N GLU A 163 7.37 -4.53 -27.91
CA GLU A 163 8.13 -4.23 -29.12
C GLU A 163 9.63 -4.51 -28.93
N GLN A 164 10.15 -4.26 -27.72
CA GLN A 164 11.56 -4.42 -27.41
C GLN A 164 11.77 -4.83 -25.95
N VAL A 165 12.79 -5.65 -25.73
CA VAL A 165 13.30 -6.04 -24.40
C VAL A 165 14.75 -5.58 -24.29
N ARG A 166 15.10 -4.88 -23.20
CA ARG A 166 16.45 -4.35 -22.95
C ARG A 166 16.86 -4.56 -21.50
N GLU A 167 18.15 -4.65 -21.23
CA GLU A 167 18.67 -4.68 -19.86
C GLU A 167 18.38 -3.35 -19.16
N VAL A 168 18.18 -3.39 -17.84
CA VAL A 168 17.99 -2.20 -17.01
C VAL A 168 19.33 -1.45 -16.89
N THR A 169 19.32 -0.15 -17.16
CA THR A 169 20.45 0.76 -16.91
C THR A 169 20.24 1.53 -15.60
N GLU A 170 21.28 2.17 -15.06
CA GLU A 170 21.16 2.99 -13.85
C GLU A 170 20.18 4.16 -14.02
N GLU A 171 20.03 4.68 -15.25
CA GLU A 171 19.12 5.77 -15.59
C GLU A 171 17.72 5.31 -15.98
N ALA A 172 17.46 4.00 -16.00
CA ALA A 172 16.19 3.49 -16.47
C ALA A 172 15.04 3.96 -15.56
N MET A 173 14.10 4.67 -16.15
CA MET A 173 12.85 5.01 -15.47
C MET A 173 12.00 3.76 -15.34
N TRP A 174 11.30 3.65 -14.21
CA TRP A 174 10.41 2.52 -13.96
C TRP A 174 9.21 2.50 -14.92
N ALA A 175 8.76 3.68 -15.35
CA ALA A 175 7.77 3.90 -16.38
C ALA A 175 7.97 5.26 -17.05
N VAL A 176 7.86 5.31 -18.38
CA VAL A 176 7.84 6.55 -19.16
C VAL A 176 7.08 6.34 -20.45
N CYS A 177 6.25 7.30 -20.83
CA CYS A 177 5.69 7.39 -22.16
C CYS A 177 6.74 8.03 -23.08
N VAL A 178 7.11 7.34 -24.15
CA VAL A 178 8.13 7.82 -25.12
C VAL A 178 7.53 8.23 -26.46
N ALA A 179 6.32 7.78 -26.76
CA ALA A 179 5.57 8.18 -27.94
C ALA A 179 4.07 7.89 -27.73
N GLY A 180 3.23 8.52 -28.53
CA GLY A 180 1.79 8.31 -28.52
C GLY A 180 1.13 9.20 -29.57
N GLU A 181 -0.17 8.97 -29.75
CA GLU A 181 -0.96 9.79 -30.66
C GLU A 181 -2.39 9.94 -30.16
N ARG A 182 -2.93 11.15 -30.37
CA ARG A 182 -4.33 11.54 -30.11
C ARG A 182 -4.75 11.57 -28.64
N ALA A 183 -5.81 12.33 -28.39
CA ALA A 183 -6.49 12.33 -27.10
C ALA A 183 -7.22 11.00 -26.91
N ALA A 184 -7.16 10.46 -25.70
CA ALA A 184 -7.96 9.30 -25.33
C ALA A 184 -9.41 9.74 -25.03
N PRO A 185 -10.42 8.90 -25.27
CA PRO A 185 -11.79 9.21 -24.89
C PRO A 185 -11.89 9.40 -23.36
N PRO A 186 -12.70 10.35 -22.87
CA PRO A 186 -12.98 10.45 -21.43
C PRO A 186 -13.66 9.17 -20.93
N GLU A 187 -13.60 8.94 -19.62
CA GLU A 187 -14.45 7.92 -18.99
C GLU A 187 -15.94 8.25 -19.15
N ASP A 188 -16.79 7.23 -19.06
CA ASP A 188 -18.25 7.34 -19.19
C ASP A 188 -18.72 7.94 -20.54
N PHE A 189 -17.92 7.78 -21.60
CA PHE A 189 -18.24 8.29 -22.93
C PHE A 189 -19.27 7.42 -23.67
N GLY A 190 -19.57 6.21 -23.17
CA GLY A 190 -20.60 5.33 -23.71
C GLY A 190 -20.09 4.35 -24.77
N GLY A 191 -18.80 3.98 -24.71
CA GLY A 191 -18.16 2.97 -25.56
C GLY A 191 -17.25 3.50 -26.67
N ILE A 192 -16.77 2.59 -27.52
CA ILE A 192 -15.70 2.82 -28.52
C ILE A 192 -15.94 4.11 -29.33
N ALA A 193 -15.05 5.09 -29.12
CA ALA A 193 -15.16 6.38 -29.78
C ALA A 193 -14.61 6.31 -31.21
N ARG A 194 -15.42 6.70 -32.19
CA ARG A 194 -14.92 7.10 -33.51
C ARG A 194 -14.51 8.57 -33.45
N GLN A 195 -13.63 9.01 -34.35
CA GLN A 195 -13.21 10.42 -34.38
C GLN A 195 -14.37 11.41 -34.46
N ALA A 196 -15.46 11.04 -35.14
CA ALA A 196 -16.66 11.89 -35.22
C ALA A 196 -17.27 12.17 -33.83
N ASP A 197 -17.23 11.19 -32.93
CA ASP A 197 -17.80 11.30 -31.59
C ASP A 197 -16.89 12.18 -30.69
N LEU A 198 -15.57 12.05 -30.85
CA LEU A 198 -14.60 12.81 -30.05
C LEU A 198 -14.59 14.32 -30.31
N VAL A 199 -14.97 14.75 -31.53
CA VAL A 199 -15.06 16.18 -31.89
C VAL A 199 -16.14 16.90 -31.08
N GLU A 200 -17.15 16.18 -30.57
CA GLU A 200 -18.21 16.79 -29.76
C GLU A 200 -17.75 17.17 -28.34
N VAL A 201 -16.68 16.54 -27.85
CA VAL A 201 -16.20 16.68 -26.46
C VAL A 201 -14.80 17.29 -26.37
N PHE A 202 -13.94 17.08 -27.37
CA PHE A 202 -12.61 17.67 -27.43
C PHE A 202 -12.54 18.80 -28.45
N GLU A 203 -11.95 19.93 -28.04
CA GLU A 203 -11.59 21.01 -28.95
C GLU A 203 -10.53 20.56 -29.98
N ASP A 204 -9.61 19.67 -29.59
CA ASP A 204 -8.62 19.05 -30.47
C ASP A 204 -8.45 17.55 -30.17
N PRO A 205 -9.20 16.66 -30.84
CA PRO A 205 -9.07 15.21 -30.69
C PRO A 205 -7.71 14.65 -31.13
N SER A 206 -6.91 15.42 -31.87
CA SER A 206 -5.56 15.03 -32.28
C SER A 206 -4.49 15.38 -31.23
N HIS A 207 -4.88 16.15 -30.21
CA HIS A 207 -3.96 16.60 -29.17
C HIS A 207 -3.28 15.44 -28.46
N PHE A 208 -1.95 15.50 -28.39
CA PHE A 208 -1.13 14.57 -27.65
C PHE A 208 -0.01 15.35 -26.95
N ASP A 209 0.03 15.26 -25.63
CA ASP A 209 1.04 15.91 -24.80
C ASP A 209 1.81 14.86 -24.00
N LEU A 210 3.02 14.58 -24.48
CA LEU A 210 3.94 13.61 -23.88
C LEU A 210 4.34 14.01 -22.45
N ASP A 211 4.54 15.31 -22.20
CA ASP A 211 4.97 15.82 -20.90
C ASP A 211 3.82 15.79 -19.90
N ALA A 212 2.58 16.08 -20.34
CA ALA A 212 1.39 15.89 -19.51
C ALA A 212 1.21 14.43 -19.10
N ILE A 213 1.34 13.48 -20.05
CA ILE A 213 1.23 12.05 -19.72
C ILE A 213 2.34 11.64 -18.75
N ASN A 214 3.60 12.01 -19.02
CA ASN A 214 4.70 11.66 -18.13
C ASN A 214 4.55 12.25 -16.73
N ARG A 215 3.93 13.43 -16.58
CA ARG A 215 3.56 13.96 -15.25
C ARG A 215 2.52 13.07 -14.54
N GLN A 216 1.55 12.50 -15.26
CA GLN A 216 0.60 11.54 -14.69
C GLN A 216 1.27 10.21 -14.33
N LEU A 217 2.29 9.78 -15.09
CA LEU A 217 3.01 8.55 -14.79
C LEU A 217 3.91 8.70 -13.55
N ILE A 218 4.34 9.90 -13.17
CA ILE A 218 5.06 10.18 -11.91
C ILE A 218 4.04 10.33 -10.77
N ASP A 219 3.06 9.43 -10.69
CA ASP A 219 2.08 9.43 -9.62
C ASP A 219 2.77 9.08 -8.28
N PRO A 220 2.66 9.94 -7.24
CA PRO A 220 3.30 9.70 -5.96
C PRO A 220 2.88 8.40 -5.27
N PHE A 221 1.62 7.99 -5.41
CA PHE A 221 1.14 6.76 -4.79
C PHE A 221 1.68 5.53 -5.49
N LEU A 222 1.83 5.60 -6.81
CA LEU A 222 2.42 4.54 -7.62
C LEU A 222 3.91 4.37 -7.34
N LEU A 223 4.64 5.48 -7.19
CA LEU A 223 6.04 5.46 -6.72
C LEU A 223 6.17 4.84 -5.33
N LEU A 224 5.31 5.24 -4.39
CA LEU A 224 5.31 4.68 -3.04
C LEU A 224 4.96 3.20 -3.04
N ARG A 225 3.96 2.79 -3.83
CA ARG A 225 3.60 1.38 -3.98
C ARG A 225 4.77 0.56 -4.53
N LYS A 226 5.46 1.05 -5.56
CA LYS A 226 6.65 0.39 -6.13
C LYS A 226 7.76 0.22 -5.08
N SER A 227 7.98 1.25 -4.28
CA SER A 227 9.06 1.26 -3.30
C SER A 227 8.85 0.35 -2.08
N GLY A 228 7.76 -0.45 -2.05
CA GLY A 228 7.43 -1.28 -0.90
C GLY A 228 6.83 -0.48 0.26
N ALA A 229 6.30 0.73 0.02
CA ALA A 229 5.72 1.54 1.08
C ALA A 229 4.57 0.80 1.76
N HIS A 230 4.65 0.71 3.08
CA HIS A 230 3.70 0.00 3.92
C HIS A 230 2.26 0.48 3.62
N PRO A 231 1.27 -0.43 3.47
CA PRO A 231 -0.10 -0.06 3.11
C PRO A 231 -0.71 1.03 4.00
N ALA A 232 -0.38 1.03 5.30
CA ALA A 232 -0.81 2.06 6.24
C ALA A 232 -0.28 3.47 5.92
N LEU A 233 0.92 3.60 5.36
CA LEU A 233 1.44 4.89 4.89
C LEU A 233 0.61 5.38 3.69
N ARG A 234 0.37 4.50 2.72
CA ARG A 234 -0.44 4.83 1.53
C ARG A 234 -1.87 5.21 1.91
N GLU A 235 -2.49 4.53 2.88
CA GLU A 235 -3.81 4.87 3.41
C GLU A 235 -3.84 6.26 4.05
N VAL A 236 -2.84 6.59 4.90
CA VAL A 236 -2.72 7.92 5.52
C VAL A 236 -2.58 9.01 4.45
N LEU A 237 -1.74 8.78 3.44
CA LEU A 237 -1.54 9.74 2.35
C LEU A 237 -2.79 9.88 1.48
N GLY A 238 -3.50 8.78 1.20
CA GLY A 238 -4.75 8.79 0.43
C GLY A 238 -5.85 9.58 1.14
N ARG A 239 -5.90 9.54 2.49
CA ARG A 239 -6.83 10.36 3.28
C ARG A 239 -6.45 11.84 3.34
N LEU A 240 -5.17 12.15 3.16
CA LEU A 240 -4.67 13.52 3.09
C LEU A 240 -4.74 14.08 1.67
N TRP A 241 -4.98 13.24 0.67
CA TRP A 241 -5.23 13.65 -0.70
C TRP A 241 -6.35 14.70 -0.73
N MET A 242 -6.15 15.78 -1.47
CA MET A 242 -7.06 16.94 -1.54
C MET A 242 -7.18 17.81 -0.28
N THR A 243 -6.43 17.53 0.80
CA THR A 243 -6.33 18.46 1.94
C THR A 243 -5.32 19.57 1.65
N ASP A 244 -5.39 20.68 2.40
CA ASP A 244 -4.48 21.83 2.26
C ASP A 244 -3.00 21.50 2.56
N ILE A 245 -2.75 20.38 3.22
CA ILE A 245 -1.40 19.88 3.53
C ILE A 245 -1.01 18.62 2.74
N GLY A 246 -1.92 18.06 1.94
CA GLY A 246 -1.76 16.75 1.27
C GLY A 246 -0.47 16.66 0.47
N ASP A 247 -0.29 17.58 -0.49
CA ASP A 247 0.89 17.63 -1.36
C ASP A 247 2.21 17.71 -0.58
N ALA A 248 2.22 18.49 0.51
CA ALA A 248 3.41 18.64 1.34
C ALA A 248 3.76 17.36 2.12
N VAL A 249 2.76 16.59 2.57
CA VAL A 249 2.97 15.31 3.26
C VAL A 249 3.30 14.19 2.28
N ILE A 250 2.77 14.25 1.05
CA ILE A 250 3.15 13.33 -0.03
C ILE A 250 4.60 13.57 -0.44
N GLY A 251 5.01 14.84 -0.61
CA GLY A 251 6.40 15.20 -0.87
C GLY A 251 7.36 14.74 0.24
N ASP A 252 6.94 14.82 1.51
CA ASP A 252 7.68 14.25 2.64
C ASP A 252 7.88 12.73 2.49
N ALA A 253 6.82 12.00 2.16
CA ALA A 253 6.88 10.54 1.98
C ALA A 253 7.78 10.16 0.79
N LEU A 254 7.69 10.89 -0.32
CA LEU A 254 8.57 10.70 -1.48
C LEU A 254 10.04 11.01 -1.16
N ALA A 255 10.32 11.97 -0.27
CA ALA A 255 11.69 12.25 0.17
C ALA A 255 12.32 11.04 0.90
N LEU A 256 11.51 10.13 1.46
CA LEU A 256 11.99 8.86 2.01
C LEU A 256 12.39 7.84 0.94
N LEU A 257 12.24 8.11 -0.36
CA LEU A 257 12.76 7.22 -1.40
C LEU A 257 14.25 7.47 -1.69
N GLY A 258 14.76 8.66 -1.36
CA GLY A 258 16.20 8.98 -1.44
C GLY A 258 17.03 8.21 -0.40
N PRO A 259 18.37 8.34 -0.37
CA PRO A 259 19.23 7.56 0.54
C PRO A 259 18.86 7.75 2.03
N GLY A 260 18.93 6.67 2.81
CA GLY A 260 18.69 6.66 4.25
C GLY A 260 19.79 7.36 5.06
N PRO A 261 19.56 7.62 6.36
CA PRO A 261 20.58 8.18 7.24
C PRO A 261 21.77 7.21 7.37
N ARG A 262 22.99 7.76 7.44
CA ARG A 262 24.20 7.01 7.78
C ARG A 262 24.51 7.20 9.26
N PHE A 263 24.96 6.15 9.93
CA PHE A 263 25.38 6.15 11.33
C PHE A 263 26.51 5.15 11.55
N ASP A 264 27.27 5.34 12.62
CA ASP A 264 28.37 4.46 12.98
C ASP A 264 27.82 3.13 13.55
N PRO A 265 28.43 1.96 13.27
CA PRO A 265 28.10 0.71 13.97
C PRO A 265 28.08 0.82 15.50
N ASP A 266 28.92 1.66 16.11
CA ASP A 266 28.92 1.89 17.56
C ASP A 266 27.65 2.66 18.00
N ASP A 267 27.15 3.58 17.17
CA ASP A 267 25.88 4.29 17.43
C ASP A 267 24.71 3.30 17.50
N PHE A 268 24.74 2.23 16.68
CA PHE A 268 23.71 1.20 16.68
C PHE A 268 23.65 0.43 18.00
N GLN A 269 24.81 0.02 18.53
CA GLN A 269 24.89 -0.69 19.82
C GLN A 269 24.39 0.19 20.97
N ILE A 270 24.79 1.46 21.00
CA ILE A 270 24.33 2.41 22.02
C ILE A 270 22.82 2.65 21.89
N ALA A 271 22.30 2.72 20.66
CA ALA A 271 20.92 3.11 20.43
C ALA A 271 19.90 2.13 20.99
N LEU A 272 20.20 0.83 21.03
CA LEU A 272 19.28 -0.19 21.54
C LEU A 272 19.49 -0.50 23.04
N ALA A 273 20.49 0.11 23.69
CA ALA A 273 20.83 -0.16 25.09
C ALA A 273 19.64 -0.08 26.07
N PRO A 274 18.68 0.86 25.97
CA PRO A 274 17.50 0.88 26.84
C PRO A 274 16.62 -0.36 26.68
N THR A 275 16.44 -0.83 25.44
CA THR A 275 15.67 -2.04 25.13
C THR A 275 16.41 -3.28 25.60
N GLU A 276 17.69 -3.39 25.28
CA GLU A 276 18.56 -4.51 25.70
C GLU A 276 18.63 -4.65 27.22
N TRP A 277 18.65 -3.54 27.95
CA TRP A 277 18.59 -3.57 29.42
C TRP A 277 17.35 -4.33 29.90
N PHE A 278 16.16 -4.06 29.34
CA PHE A 278 14.95 -4.79 29.71
C PHE A 278 15.06 -6.28 29.38
N LEU A 279 15.58 -6.63 28.20
CA LEU A 279 15.68 -8.02 27.77
C LEU A 279 16.65 -8.81 28.65
N ASN A 280 17.81 -8.23 28.95
CA ASN A 280 18.82 -8.82 29.82
C ASN A 280 18.32 -8.90 31.27
N ARG A 281 17.68 -7.84 31.78
CA ARG A 281 17.18 -7.79 33.15
C ARG A 281 16.05 -8.78 33.41
N ALA A 282 15.25 -9.08 32.40
CA ALA A 282 14.16 -10.06 32.48
C ALA A 282 14.62 -11.51 32.36
N TYR A 283 15.87 -11.78 31.95
CA TYR A 283 16.40 -13.14 31.83
C TYR A 283 17.02 -13.62 33.16
N PRO A 284 16.86 -14.91 33.54
CA PRO A 284 15.90 -15.89 33.01
C PRO A 284 14.53 -15.81 33.71
N ASP A 285 14.45 -15.17 34.88
CA ASP A 285 13.35 -15.34 35.85
C ASP A 285 12.27 -14.25 35.81
N GLY A 286 12.48 -13.22 34.99
CA GLY A 286 11.64 -12.04 34.91
C GLY A 286 12.01 -10.90 35.86
N ILE A 287 11.50 -9.71 35.55
CA ILE A 287 11.59 -8.53 36.40
C ILE A 287 10.40 -8.54 37.36
N GLU A 288 10.66 -8.60 38.67
CA GLU A 288 9.61 -8.49 39.70
C GLU A 288 9.00 -7.08 39.71
N LEU A 289 7.68 -7.01 39.63
CA LEU A 289 6.94 -5.76 39.75
C LEU A 289 6.43 -5.56 41.18
N THR A 290 6.13 -4.31 41.51
CA THR A 290 5.35 -3.97 42.69
C THR A 290 3.95 -4.57 42.63
N LYS A 291 3.22 -4.60 43.76
CA LYS A 291 1.81 -5.05 43.79
C LYS A 291 0.92 -4.28 42.81
N SER A 292 1.21 -3.00 42.60
CA SER A 292 0.49 -2.14 41.64
C SER A 292 0.98 -2.31 40.20
N GLY A 293 1.95 -3.19 39.95
CA GLY A 293 2.40 -3.56 38.60
C GLY A 293 3.42 -2.62 37.98
N TYR A 294 4.14 -1.85 38.79
CA TYR A 294 5.22 -0.96 38.38
C TYR A 294 6.60 -1.57 38.62
N LEU A 295 7.60 -1.11 37.88
CA LEU A 295 9.01 -1.38 38.20
C LEU A 295 9.35 -0.93 39.62
N ARG A 296 10.28 -1.65 40.26
CA ARG A 296 10.78 -1.30 41.59
C ARG A 296 11.86 -0.21 41.49
N PRO A 297 12.08 0.59 42.54
CA PRO A 297 12.99 1.73 42.46
C PRO A 297 14.39 1.47 41.93
N PRO A 298 15.09 0.38 42.32
CA PRO A 298 16.42 0.10 41.76
C PRO A 298 16.40 -0.21 40.26
N ASP A 299 15.33 -0.86 39.79
CA ASP A 299 15.14 -1.17 38.38
C ASP A 299 14.80 0.13 37.59
N VAL A 300 14.04 1.06 38.19
CA VAL A 300 13.74 2.38 37.62
C VAL A 300 15.00 3.24 37.47
N GLU A 301 15.84 3.31 38.51
CA GLU A 301 17.06 4.13 38.49
C GLU A 301 18.05 3.67 37.40
N GLN A 302 18.21 2.36 37.23
CA GLN A 302 19.10 1.80 36.20
C GLN A 302 18.62 2.13 34.78
N VAL A 303 17.35 1.85 34.47
CA VAL A 303 16.83 2.08 33.12
C VAL A 303 16.70 3.57 32.80
N ALA A 304 16.38 4.40 33.80
CA ALA A 304 16.29 5.85 33.62
C ALA A 304 17.65 6.49 33.27
N ALA A 305 18.76 5.87 33.69
CA ALA A 305 20.10 6.31 33.30
C ALA A 305 20.41 6.06 31.82
N LEU A 306 19.74 5.07 31.20
CA LEU A 306 19.94 4.68 29.81
C LEU A 306 18.90 5.33 28.88
N ALA A 307 17.64 5.35 29.29
CA ALA A 307 16.50 5.74 28.45
C ALA A 307 16.47 7.25 28.17
N PRO A 308 16.62 7.70 26.91
CA PRO A 308 16.55 9.11 26.52
C PRO A 308 15.34 9.86 27.06
N VAL A 309 14.15 9.24 27.05
CA VAL A 309 12.90 9.89 27.51
C VAL A 309 12.89 10.22 29.00
N SER A 310 13.82 9.68 29.77
CA SER A 310 13.98 9.98 31.19
C SER A 310 14.81 11.25 31.42
N LYS A 311 15.66 11.63 30.46
CA LYS A 311 16.40 12.90 30.48
C LYS A 311 15.41 14.06 30.42
N GLY A 312 15.61 15.08 31.26
CA GLY A 312 14.74 16.27 31.27
C GLY A 312 13.32 16.05 31.79
N TRP A 313 12.95 14.88 32.34
CA TRP A 313 11.63 14.70 32.98
C TRP A 313 11.50 15.57 34.23
N ARG A 314 10.33 16.22 34.36
CA ARG A 314 10.03 17.34 35.30
C ARG A 314 10.61 17.20 36.71
N ARG A 315 10.64 15.99 37.28
CA ARG A 315 11.25 15.70 38.58
C ARG A 315 11.91 14.32 38.55
N PRO A 316 13.19 14.19 38.94
CA PRO A 316 13.81 12.89 39.17
C PRO A 316 12.96 12.09 40.16
N SER A 317 12.53 10.91 39.76
CA SER A 317 11.80 9.97 40.61
C SER A 317 12.28 8.56 40.32
N ASN A 318 12.41 7.77 41.39
CA ASN A 318 12.66 6.35 41.31
C ASN A 318 11.36 5.53 41.36
N ARG A 319 10.19 6.17 41.27
CA ARG A 319 8.91 5.47 41.12
C ARG A 319 8.44 5.57 39.69
N GLU A 320 8.28 4.45 39.01
CA GLU A 320 7.78 4.42 37.62
C GLU A 320 6.40 5.08 37.48
N SER A 321 5.54 5.01 38.51
CA SER A 321 4.25 5.71 38.53
C SER A 321 4.36 7.24 38.42
N ASP A 322 5.51 7.80 38.77
CA ASP A 322 5.80 9.23 38.70
C ASP A 322 6.61 9.60 37.44
N THR A 323 6.99 8.60 36.64
CA THR A 323 7.83 8.72 35.45
C THR A 323 7.09 8.15 34.25
N GLN A 324 6.03 8.87 33.84
CA GLN A 324 5.13 8.44 32.77
C GLN A 324 5.85 8.05 31.45
N PRO A 325 6.88 8.78 30.97
CA PRO A 325 7.57 8.39 29.73
C PRO A 325 8.25 7.01 29.82
N LEU A 326 8.84 6.69 30.97
CA LEU A 326 9.48 5.39 31.18
C LEU A 326 8.45 4.27 31.28
N LEU A 327 7.32 4.52 31.98
CA LEU A 327 6.20 3.60 32.01
C LEU A 327 5.69 3.30 30.60
N SER A 328 5.47 4.35 29.79
CA SER A 328 5.02 4.22 28.40
C SER A 328 6.01 3.41 27.56
N PHE A 329 7.32 3.64 27.70
CA PHE A 329 8.35 2.84 27.01
C PHE A 329 8.27 1.35 27.37
N ARG A 330 8.18 1.02 28.67
CA ARG A 330 8.02 -0.37 29.11
C ARG A 330 6.72 -1.03 28.61
N VAL A 331 5.63 -0.26 28.53
CA VAL A 331 4.37 -0.74 27.96
C VAL A 331 4.51 -0.94 26.45
N ALA A 332 5.22 -0.07 25.75
CA ALA A 332 5.52 -0.21 24.34
C ALA A 332 6.30 -1.50 24.04
N LEU A 333 7.28 -1.86 24.87
CA LEU A 333 8.02 -3.15 24.77
C LEU A 333 7.11 -4.38 24.90
N GLN A 334 5.98 -4.26 25.61
CA GLN A 334 4.96 -5.32 25.65
C GLN A 334 4.07 -5.32 24.41
N LYS A 335 3.74 -4.13 23.87
CA LYS A 335 2.94 -3.97 22.64
C LYS A 335 3.66 -4.50 21.41
N VAL A 336 4.97 -4.27 21.28
CA VAL A 336 5.80 -4.92 20.25
C VAL A 336 5.98 -6.41 20.50
N GLY A 337 5.61 -6.92 21.68
CA GLY A 337 5.67 -8.34 21.99
C GLY A 337 7.05 -8.85 22.39
N LEU A 338 7.97 -7.99 22.84
CA LEU A 338 9.26 -8.41 23.41
C LEU A 338 9.12 -8.87 24.87
N LEU A 339 8.23 -8.22 25.61
CA LEU A 339 7.92 -8.53 27.01
C LEU A 339 6.45 -8.92 27.18
N ARG A 340 6.15 -9.65 28.25
CA ARG A 340 4.78 -9.92 28.70
C ARG A 340 4.68 -9.86 30.21
N LYS A 341 3.57 -9.35 30.73
CA LYS A 341 3.29 -9.35 32.17
C LYS A 341 2.55 -10.63 32.57
N ARG A 342 3.07 -11.37 33.55
CA ARG A 342 2.41 -12.56 34.12
C ARG A 342 2.83 -12.77 35.57
N GLY A 343 1.85 -13.01 36.46
CA GLY A 343 2.11 -13.38 37.85
C GLY A 343 2.92 -12.34 38.64
N GLY A 344 2.71 -11.04 38.39
CA GLY A 344 3.48 -9.97 39.04
C GLY A 344 4.88 -9.73 38.46
N LYS A 345 5.25 -10.42 37.37
CA LYS A 345 6.55 -10.27 36.71
C LYS A 345 6.42 -9.77 35.27
N LEU A 346 7.47 -9.14 34.76
CA LEU A 346 7.72 -8.98 33.33
C LEU A 346 8.64 -10.09 32.86
N LEU A 347 8.17 -10.90 31.92
CA LEU A 347 8.87 -12.04 31.35
C LEU A 347 9.20 -11.77 29.88
N LEU A 348 10.29 -12.36 29.41
CA LEU A 348 10.59 -12.42 27.99
C LEU A 348 9.54 -13.24 27.24
N THR A 349 9.19 -12.79 26.04
CA THR A 349 8.52 -13.62 25.02
C THR A 349 9.56 -14.42 24.23
N LYS A 350 9.12 -15.22 23.24
CA LYS A 350 10.05 -15.89 22.33
C LYS A 350 10.89 -14.87 21.54
N ALA A 351 10.24 -13.84 20.98
CA ALA A 351 10.94 -12.75 20.30
C ALA A 351 11.91 -12.01 21.23
N GLY A 352 11.50 -11.72 22.47
CA GLY A 352 12.39 -11.10 23.45
C GLY A 352 13.58 -11.97 23.86
N GLN A 353 13.46 -13.30 23.82
CA GLN A 353 14.59 -14.21 24.05
C GLN A 353 15.59 -14.18 22.89
N VAL A 354 15.10 -14.20 21.65
CA VAL A 354 15.93 -14.13 20.43
C VAL A 354 16.62 -12.78 20.32
N GLY A 355 15.85 -11.69 20.37
CA GLY A 355 16.41 -10.33 20.27
C GLY A 355 17.35 -9.93 21.41
N ARG A 356 17.40 -10.71 22.51
CA ARG A 356 18.40 -10.51 23.57
C ARG A 356 19.80 -10.96 23.14
N VAL A 357 19.89 -11.94 22.26
CA VAL A 357 21.16 -12.57 21.85
C VAL A 357 21.52 -12.26 20.41
N GLU A 358 20.54 -11.96 19.56
CA GLU A 358 20.71 -11.59 18.15
C GLU A 358 20.21 -10.14 17.93
N PRO A 359 21.11 -9.13 17.84
CA PRO A 359 20.72 -7.73 17.63
C PRO A 359 19.99 -7.47 16.31
N ASP A 360 20.36 -8.16 15.23
CA ASP A 360 19.71 -8.01 13.91
C ASP A 360 18.25 -8.52 13.95
N GLU A 361 18.00 -9.61 14.69
CA GLU A 361 16.64 -10.13 14.92
C GLU A 361 15.83 -9.18 15.82
N LEU A 362 16.45 -8.53 16.82
CA LEU A 362 15.78 -7.50 17.60
C LEU A 362 15.35 -6.33 16.71
N TRP A 363 16.26 -5.88 15.84
CA TRP A 363 16.01 -4.80 14.91
C TRP A 363 14.85 -5.12 13.95
N GLY A 364 14.92 -6.26 13.25
CA GLY A 364 13.85 -6.68 12.35
C GLY A 364 12.51 -6.90 13.05
N HIS A 365 12.53 -7.42 14.29
CA HIS A 365 11.33 -7.54 15.11
C HIS A 365 10.74 -6.18 15.50
N LEU A 366 11.57 -5.17 15.80
CA LEU A 366 11.09 -3.82 16.05
C LEU A 366 10.49 -3.20 14.78
N ALA A 367 11.22 -3.23 13.67
CA ALA A 367 10.79 -2.66 12.39
C ALA A 367 9.44 -3.24 11.92
N SER A 368 9.28 -4.56 11.98
CA SER A 368 8.04 -5.26 11.59
C SER A 368 6.83 -4.99 12.48
N ARG A 369 7.03 -4.52 13.72
CA ARG A 369 5.94 -4.37 14.69
C ARG A 369 5.47 -2.94 14.86
N LEU A 370 6.32 -1.94 14.56
CA LEU A 370 6.09 -0.51 14.85
C LEU A 370 4.79 0.08 14.27
N ILE A 371 4.18 -0.56 13.26
CA ILE A 371 2.87 -0.18 12.74
C ILE A 371 1.79 -1.14 13.30
N PRO A 372 0.84 -0.65 14.10
CA PRO A 372 -0.28 -1.47 14.58
C PRO A 372 -1.10 -2.08 13.45
N GLU A 373 -1.45 -3.36 13.56
CA GLU A 373 -2.26 -4.08 12.56
C GLU A 373 -3.68 -3.50 12.44
N LYS A 374 -4.30 -3.19 13.59
CA LYS A 374 -5.69 -2.73 13.65
C LYS A 374 -5.81 -1.29 13.12
N PRO A 375 -6.79 -1.01 12.25
CA PRO A 375 -7.08 0.34 11.82
C PRO A 375 -7.56 1.21 12.99
N GLY A 376 -7.29 2.52 12.91
CA GLY A 376 -7.70 3.50 13.90
C GLY A 376 -6.59 4.48 14.28
N PHE A 377 -6.88 5.31 15.29
CA PHE A 377 -6.01 6.42 15.70
C PHE A 377 -4.57 5.99 15.99
N GLU A 378 -4.38 4.90 16.75
CA GLU A 378 -3.06 4.41 17.15
C GLU A 378 -2.20 4.04 15.92
N ARG A 379 -2.80 3.44 14.87
CA ARG A 379 -2.11 3.10 13.62
C ARG A 379 -1.70 4.34 12.84
N GLU A 380 -2.63 5.27 12.63
CA GLU A 380 -2.34 6.51 11.89
C GLU A 380 -1.35 7.40 12.65
N ALA A 381 -1.47 7.50 13.97
CA ALA A 381 -0.52 8.19 14.83
C ALA A 381 0.88 7.56 14.78
N ALA A 382 0.98 6.23 14.71
CA ALA A 382 2.24 5.53 14.50
C ALA A 382 2.86 5.86 13.14
N VAL A 383 2.08 5.76 12.04
CA VAL A 383 2.55 6.07 10.68
C VAL A 383 3.04 7.52 10.58
N VAL A 384 2.28 8.49 11.10
CA VAL A 384 2.68 9.92 11.07
C VAL A 384 3.93 10.14 11.92
N ALA A 385 4.02 9.52 13.10
CA ALA A 385 5.22 9.60 13.93
C ALA A 385 6.45 9.01 13.21
N LEU A 386 6.31 7.84 12.60
CA LEU A 386 7.36 7.18 11.83
C LEU A 386 7.84 8.06 10.67
N LEU A 387 6.93 8.64 9.89
CA LEU A 387 7.27 9.53 8.77
C LEU A 387 8.15 10.69 9.24
N TYR A 388 7.75 11.36 10.30
CA TYR A 388 8.49 12.53 10.79
C TYR A 388 9.73 12.20 11.62
N VAL A 389 9.81 11.02 12.23
CA VAL A 389 11.06 10.49 12.80
C VAL A 389 12.04 10.17 11.67
N ALA A 390 11.61 9.45 10.63
CA ALA A 390 12.42 9.09 9.48
C ALA A 390 13.02 10.33 8.78
N LEU A 391 12.27 11.43 8.68
CA LEU A 391 12.71 12.68 8.07
C LEU A 391 13.59 13.57 8.96
N SER A 392 13.81 13.24 10.23
CA SER A 392 14.46 14.13 11.20
C SER A 392 15.82 13.66 11.75
N PRO A 393 16.69 12.95 11.01
CA PRO A 393 17.95 12.46 11.58
C PRO A 393 18.80 13.61 12.13
N GLY A 394 19.17 13.52 13.42
CA GLY A 394 19.94 14.53 14.14
C GLY A 394 19.19 15.83 14.45
N ARG A 395 17.89 15.89 14.19
CA ARG A 395 17.06 17.11 14.32
C ARG A 395 15.96 16.94 15.36
N GLN A 396 15.40 18.06 15.79
CA GLN A 396 14.21 18.09 16.63
C GLN A 396 13.00 17.57 15.85
N LEU A 397 12.21 16.70 16.50
CA LEU A 397 10.97 16.18 15.93
C LEU A 397 9.98 17.33 15.65
N PRO A 398 9.40 17.45 14.44
CA PRO A 398 8.54 18.56 14.07
C PRO A 398 7.12 18.40 14.64
N ARG A 399 6.99 18.57 15.96
CA ARG A 399 5.76 18.33 16.73
C ARG A 399 4.54 19.09 16.18
N ASP A 400 4.69 20.37 15.84
CA ASP A 400 3.58 21.17 15.31
C ASP A 400 3.10 20.65 13.95
N ARG A 401 4.02 20.10 13.13
CA ARG A 401 3.65 19.49 11.85
C ARG A 401 2.92 18.17 12.06
N ILE A 402 3.40 17.31 12.95
CA ILE A 402 2.72 16.06 13.34
C ILE A 402 1.29 16.35 13.83
N GLY A 403 1.12 17.35 14.69
CA GLY A 403 -0.20 17.76 15.18
C GLY A 403 -1.14 18.22 14.05
N ARG A 404 -0.64 19.02 13.11
CA ARG A 404 -1.41 19.44 11.94
C ARG A 404 -1.83 18.27 11.06
N VAL A 405 -0.96 17.29 10.83
CA VAL A 405 -1.28 16.11 10.02
C VAL A 405 -2.41 15.29 10.65
N ILE A 406 -2.32 15.03 11.95
CA ILE A 406 -3.34 14.24 12.65
C ILE A 406 -4.68 14.97 12.72
N LYS A 407 -4.65 16.29 12.87
CA LYS A 407 -5.85 17.12 12.73
C LYS A 407 -6.45 17.02 11.32
N ALA A 408 -5.65 17.11 10.26
CA ALA A 408 -6.12 17.02 8.88
C ALA A 408 -6.68 15.64 8.53
N LEU A 409 -6.17 14.57 9.16
CA LEU A 409 -6.74 13.23 9.10
C LEU A 409 -8.13 13.13 9.75
N GLY A 410 -8.61 14.19 10.41
CA GLY A 410 -9.95 14.29 10.98
C GLY A 410 -10.08 13.78 12.41
N TRP A 411 -8.97 13.40 13.07
CA TRP A 411 -9.01 12.93 14.44
C TRP A 411 -9.36 14.04 15.43
N ARG A 412 -10.18 13.68 16.42
CA ARG A 412 -10.70 14.57 17.47
C ARG A 412 -10.43 13.92 18.83
N VAL A 413 -10.20 14.74 19.84
CA VAL A 413 -10.18 14.26 21.23
C VAL A 413 -11.60 14.04 21.74
N GLU A 414 -11.74 13.21 22.77
CA GLU A 414 -13.02 13.04 23.47
C GLU A 414 -13.53 14.40 23.97
N GLY A 415 -14.77 14.77 23.60
CA GLY A 415 -15.31 16.11 23.82
C GLY A 415 -15.22 17.07 22.63
N GLY A 416 -14.71 16.62 21.46
CA GLY A 416 -14.80 17.33 20.19
C GLY A 416 -13.66 18.32 19.90
N GLY A 417 -12.66 18.40 20.77
CA GLY A 417 -11.46 19.20 20.52
C GLY A 417 -10.62 18.64 19.37
N GLU A 418 -9.73 19.47 18.81
CA GLU A 418 -8.81 19.04 17.76
C GLU A 418 -7.72 18.15 18.33
N ALA A 419 -7.41 17.04 17.65
CA ALA A 419 -6.25 16.25 18.00
C ALA A 419 -4.95 17.03 17.73
N SER A 420 -3.93 16.72 18.52
CA SER A 420 -2.66 17.44 18.55
C SER A 420 -1.47 16.47 18.65
N PHE A 421 -0.25 17.00 18.64
CA PHE A 421 0.93 16.19 18.94
C PHE A 421 0.87 15.50 20.30
N HIS A 422 0.20 16.11 21.29
CA HIS A 422 0.04 15.50 22.61
C HIS A 422 -0.68 14.15 22.52
N ASP A 423 -1.71 14.06 21.67
CA ASP A 423 -2.50 12.84 21.49
C ASP A 423 -1.69 11.76 20.75
N VAL A 424 -0.86 12.16 19.79
CA VAL A 424 0.11 11.24 19.16
C VAL A 424 1.11 10.72 20.19
N ARG A 425 1.67 11.62 20.99
CA ARG A 425 2.66 11.27 22.02
C ARG A 425 2.12 10.21 22.98
N TRP A 426 0.86 10.29 23.37
CA TRP A 426 0.30 9.36 24.37
C TRP A 426 -0.57 8.25 23.79
N GLY A 427 -0.88 8.31 22.50
CA GLY A 427 -1.67 7.32 21.79
C GLY A 427 -0.89 6.47 20.78
N SER A 428 0.41 6.71 20.60
CA SER A 428 1.29 5.90 19.74
C SER A 428 2.47 5.34 20.53
N TRP A 429 2.39 4.06 20.87
CA TRP A 429 3.52 3.37 21.51
C TRP A 429 4.73 3.24 20.56
N ALA A 430 4.54 3.34 19.25
CA ALA A 430 5.63 3.33 18.28
C ALA A 430 6.59 4.49 18.52
N LEU A 431 6.03 5.68 18.82
CA LEU A 431 6.84 6.83 19.19
C LEU A 431 7.55 6.63 20.54
N ASP A 432 6.94 5.93 21.50
CA ASP A 432 7.61 5.58 22.76
C ASP A 432 8.83 4.65 22.56
N ILE A 433 8.79 3.75 21.57
CA ILE A 433 9.98 2.97 21.17
C ILE A 433 11.02 3.89 20.53
N LEU A 434 10.65 4.63 19.49
CA LEU A 434 11.59 5.44 18.69
C LEU A 434 12.31 6.52 19.50
N LEU A 435 11.61 7.15 20.46
CA LEU A 435 12.22 8.13 21.36
C LEU A 435 13.26 7.53 22.31
N ASN A 436 13.33 6.21 22.42
CA ASN A 436 14.33 5.48 23.21
C ASN A 436 15.36 4.75 22.34
N VAL A 437 15.37 4.98 21.03
CA VAL A 437 16.42 4.51 20.13
C VAL A 437 17.46 5.61 19.96
N GLY A 438 18.61 5.46 20.61
CA GLY A 438 19.70 6.44 20.62
C GLY A 438 20.05 6.94 22.02
N ASP A 439 20.91 7.94 22.09
CA ASP A 439 21.46 8.53 23.32
C ASP A 439 21.08 10.00 23.52
N ARG A 440 20.32 10.59 22.59
CA ARG A 440 20.08 12.03 22.51
C ARG A 440 19.09 12.52 23.57
N GLU A 441 19.02 13.84 23.75
CA GLU A 441 17.96 14.47 24.56
C GLU A 441 16.57 14.15 23.97
N PRO A 442 15.50 14.14 24.78
CA PRO A 442 14.15 13.87 24.29
C PRO A 442 13.81 14.74 23.09
N TRP A 443 13.08 14.16 22.13
CA TRP A 443 12.63 14.80 20.89
C TRP A 443 13.73 15.09 19.86
N THR A 444 15.01 14.92 20.19
CA THR A 444 16.07 14.90 19.18
C THR A 444 16.13 13.50 18.59
N VAL A 445 15.81 13.38 17.31
CA VAL A 445 15.79 12.07 16.64
C VAL A 445 17.21 11.64 16.32
N SER A 446 17.62 10.47 16.82
CA SER A 446 18.92 9.89 16.46
C SER A 446 18.90 9.40 15.00
N PRO A 447 20.05 9.38 14.30
CA PRO A 447 20.15 8.74 12.99
C PRO A 447 19.64 7.28 12.99
N VAL A 448 19.89 6.53 14.06
CA VAL A 448 19.44 5.14 14.21
C VAL A 448 17.91 5.04 14.35
N ALA A 449 17.27 5.94 15.11
CA ALA A 449 15.81 6.01 15.20
C ALA A 449 15.17 6.38 13.86
N SER A 450 15.80 7.30 13.12
CA SER A 450 15.38 7.67 11.76
C SER A 450 15.48 6.48 10.80
N ALA A 451 16.56 5.67 10.88
CA ALA A 451 16.72 4.46 10.09
C ALA A 451 15.65 3.41 10.44
N LEU A 452 15.42 3.13 11.73
CA LEU A 452 14.40 2.18 12.17
C LEU A 452 12.99 2.61 11.73
N ALA A 453 12.68 3.90 11.86
CA ALA A 453 11.38 4.43 11.44
C ALA A 453 11.17 4.31 9.94
N ARG A 454 12.21 4.56 9.15
CA ARG A 454 12.19 4.37 7.71
C ARG A 454 11.98 2.90 7.36
N GLU A 455 12.75 2.01 7.96
CA GLU A 455 12.62 0.57 7.71
C GLU A 455 11.23 0.04 8.04
N ALA A 456 10.61 0.48 9.14
CA ALA A 456 9.23 0.13 9.47
C ALA A 456 8.20 0.62 8.42
N LEU A 457 8.45 1.75 7.74
CA LEU A 457 7.57 2.28 6.68
C LEU A 457 7.74 1.56 5.35
N PHE A 458 8.83 0.83 5.15
CA PHE A 458 9.15 0.07 3.94
C PHE A 458 9.48 -1.39 4.27
N TRP A 459 8.91 -1.91 5.37
CA TRP A 459 9.21 -3.25 5.83
C TRP A 459 8.58 -4.27 4.88
N GLU A 460 9.42 -5.04 4.20
CA GLU A 460 9.04 -6.23 3.45
C GLU A 460 9.24 -7.43 4.38
N GLY A 461 8.13 -7.98 4.88
CA GLY A 461 8.14 -9.10 5.82
C GLY A 461 8.38 -10.46 5.18
#